data_AF-A0A6P5YNR9-F1
#
_entry.id   AF-A0A6P5YNR9-F1
#
_cell.length_a   1.000
_cell.length_b   1.000
_cell.length_c   1.000
_cell.angle_alpha   90.00
_cell.angle_beta   90.00
_cell.angle_gamma   90.00
#
_symmetry.space_group_name_H-M   'P 1'
#
loop_
_entity.id
_entity.type
_entity.pdbx_description
1 polymer ?
#
loop_
_entity_poly.entity_id
_entity_poly.type
_entity_poly.pdbx_seq_one_letter_code
_entity_poly.pdbx_strand_id
1 'polypeptide(L)'
;MKPNRDNKVRSENFMAMMHEIKQFRMMNGEFFNLLNKDGSGKLSFWDVMTVYYIINSDRPFCNGRCGKFITSTYFTCVKFFERDDCTFDVCVRCFKDFQYQHRHAEFLDSFVLLKSKRTAALSNSVLNFFLFHSL
;
A
#
# COMPACT_ATOMS: atom_id res chain seq x y z
N MET A 1 -0.59 -17.88 -21.21
CA MET A 1 0.06 -18.58 -20.08
C MET A 1 -0.09 -20.09 -20.29
N LYS A 2 0.98 -20.81 -20.62
CA LYS A 2 0.96 -22.28 -20.52
C LYS A 2 1.16 -22.60 -19.03
N PRO A 3 0.18 -23.19 -18.33
CA PRO A 3 0.39 -23.59 -16.95
C PRO A 3 1.53 -24.61 -16.92
N ASN A 4 2.61 -24.30 -16.19
CA ASN A 4 3.51 -25.34 -15.74
C ASN A 4 2.67 -26.28 -14.86
N ARG A 5 2.95 -27.58 -14.93
CA ARG A 5 2.19 -28.65 -14.25
C ARG A 5 1.99 -28.45 -12.73
N ASP A 6 2.65 -27.46 -12.12
CA ASP A 6 2.62 -27.16 -10.70
C ASP A 6 1.69 -25.97 -10.29
N ASN A 7 1.04 -25.24 -11.20
CA ASN A 7 0.21 -24.06 -10.86
C ASN A 7 0.88 -22.99 -9.97
N LYS A 8 2.20 -23.03 -9.80
CA LYS A 8 2.97 -22.08 -8.99
C LYS A 8 3.87 -21.18 -9.85
N VAL A 9 4.16 -19.97 -9.36
CA VAL A 9 4.92 -18.93 -10.08
C VAL A 9 6.33 -18.79 -9.50
N ARG A 10 7.37 -18.97 -10.33
CA ARG A 10 8.77 -18.75 -9.93
C ARG A 10 9.12 -17.26 -9.91
N SER A 11 10.21 -16.90 -9.24
CA SER A 11 10.66 -15.51 -9.10
C SER A 11 10.84 -14.80 -10.43
N GLU A 12 11.42 -15.45 -11.44
CA GLU A 12 11.69 -14.83 -12.76
C GLU A 12 10.38 -14.48 -13.49
N ASN A 13 9.40 -15.38 -13.44
CA ASN A 13 8.07 -15.14 -14.00
C ASN A 13 7.36 -14.02 -13.25
N PHE A 14 7.48 -13.98 -11.92
CA PHE A 14 6.94 -12.90 -11.11
C PHE A 14 7.56 -11.53 -11.49
N MET A 15 8.88 -11.46 -11.65
CA MET A 15 9.55 -10.22 -12.07
C MET A 15 9.09 -9.77 -13.45
N ALA A 16 8.96 -10.69 -14.41
CA ALA A 16 8.43 -10.39 -15.74
C ALA A 16 7.00 -9.84 -15.67
N MET A 17 6.12 -10.46 -14.88
CA MET A 17 4.75 -9.97 -14.69
C MET A 17 4.73 -8.56 -14.09
N MET A 18 5.49 -8.31 -13.02
CA MET A 18 5.55 -6.99 -12.38
C MET A 18 6.09 -5.92 -13.33
N HIS A 19 7.05 -6.28 -14.20
CA HIS A 19 7.55 -5.40 -15.25
C HIS A 19 6.47 -5.06 -16.28
N GLU A 20 5.75 -6.07 -16.80
CA GLU A 20 4.67 -5.89 -17.78
C GLU A 20 3.57 -4.94 -17.27
N ILE A 21 3.20 -5.06 -15.98
CA ILE A 21 2.19 -4.19 -15.36
C ILE A 21 2.78 -2.91 -14.74
N LYS A 22 4.07 -2.63 -14.96
CA LYS A 22 4.79 -1.43 -14.48
C LYS A 22 4.81 -1.25 -12.96
N GLN A 23 4.73 -2.34 -12.20
CA GLN A 23 4.81 -2.36 -10.74
C GLN A 23 6.26 -2.52 -10.26
N PHE A 24 7.12 -1.57 -10.64
CA PHE A 24 8.57 -1.68 -10.45
C PHE A 24 9.00 -1.78 -8.97
N ARG A 25 8.25 -1.18 -8.03
CA ARG A 25 8.55 -1.29 -6.59
C ARG A 25 8.40 -2.72 -6.06
N MET A 26 7.61 -3.56 -6.75
CA MET A 26 7.41 -4.97 -6.43
C MET A 26 8.48 -5.88 -7.06
N MET A 27 9.28 -5.37 -8.00
CA MET A 27 10.33 -6.11 -8.72
C MET A 27 11.60 -6.29 -7.90
N ASN A 28 11.48 -6.86 -6.70
CA ASN A 28 12.64 -7.15 -5.85
C ASN A 28 12.46 -8.45 -5.08
N GLY A 29 13.57 -9.13 -4.80
CA GLY A 29 13.56 -10.43 -4.12
C GLY A 29 13.00 -10.37 -2.70
N GLU A 30 13.12 -9.22 -2.02
CA GLU A 30 12.56 -9.06 -0.68
C GLU A 30 11.04 -9.11 -0.68
N PHE A 31 10.37 -8.42 -1.62
CA PHE A 31 8.93 -8.47 -1.78
C PHE A 31 8.44 -9.86 -2.21
N PHE A 32 9.16 -10.52 -3.12
CA PHE A 32 8.85 -11.91 -3.50
C PHE A 32 8.93 -12.84 -2.29
N ASN A 33 9.99 -12.74 -1.49
CA ASN A 33 10.17 -13.57 -0.29
C ASN A 33 9.13 -13.28 0.79
N LEU A 34 8.65 -12.03 0.87
CA LEU A 34 7.56 -11.67 1.77
C LEU A 34 6.25 -12.40 1.42
N LEU A 35 6.02 -12.67 0.14
CA LEU A 35 4.86 -13.43 -0.36
C LEU A 35 5.07 -14.94 -0.22
N ASN A 36 6.27 -15.44 -0.52
CA ASN A 36 6.65 -16.85 -0.47
C ASN A 36 6.85 -17.36 0.97
N LYS A 37 5.79 -17.31 1.80
CA LYS A 37 5.84 -17.65 3.24
C LYS A 37 6.26 -19.09 3.52
N ASP A 38 5.92 -20.02 2.62
CA ASP A 38 6.28 -21.44 2.76
C ASP A 38 7.75 -21.73 2.40
N GLY A 39 8.49 -20.73 1.91
CA GLY A 39 9.89 -20.88 1.53
C GLY A 39 10.11 -21.78 0.31
N SER A 40 9.06 -22.16 -0.43
CA SER A 40 9.17 -23.13 -1.53
C SER A 40 9.88 -22.59 -2.77
N GLY A 41 10.08 -21.28 -2.84
CA GLY A 41 10.69 -20.59 -3.98
C GLY A 41 9.70 -20.40 -5.13
N LYS A 42 8.42 -20.68 -4.90
CA LYS A 42 7.35 -20.53 -5.88
C LYS A 42 6.08 -20.00 -5.19
N LEU A 43 5.46 -18.98 -5.77
CA LEU A 43 4.20 -18.42 -5.28
C LEU A 43 3.02 -19.32 -5.64
N SER A 44 2.17 -19.60 -4.66
CA SER A 44 0.88 -20.26 -4.85
C SER A 44 -0.16 -19.30 -5.46
N PHE A 45 -1.33 -19.83 -5.81
CA PHE A 45 -2.46 -19.02 -6.24
C PHE A 45 -2.82 -17.93 -5.20
N TRP A 46 -2.82 -18.27 -3.91
CA TRP A 46 -3.17 -17.33 -2.83
C TRP A 46 -2.13 -16.22 -2.65
N ASP A 47 -0.86 -16.52 -2.91
CA ASP A 47 0.19 -15.50 -2.88
C ASP A 47 0.03 -14.51 -4.04
N VAL A 48 -0.34 -15.00 -5.23
CA VAL A 48 -0.66 -14.15 -6.38
C VAL A 48 -1.92 -13.31 -6.12
N MET A 49 -2.96 -13.88 -5.49
CA MET A 49 -4.14 -13.12 -5.08
C MET A 49 -3.82 -12.03 -4.05
N THR A 50 -2.83 -12.27 -3.19
CA THR A 50 -2.33 -11.24 -2.26
C THR A 50 -1.72 -10.06 -3.02
N VAL A 51 -0.92 -10.33 -4.07
CA VAL A 51 -0.38 -9.28 -4.95
C VAL A 51 -1.49 -8.50 -5.64
N TYR A 52 -2.49 -9.19 -6.17
CA TYR A 52 -3.66 -8.53 -6.77
C TYR A 52 -4.34 -7.59 -5.79
N TYR A 53 -4.57 -8.03 -4.55
CA TYR A 53 -5.16 -7.17 -3.52
C TYR A 53 -4.27 -5.96 -3.17
N ILE A 54 -2.95 -6.16 -3.05
CA ILE A 54 -1.99 -5.09 -2.78
C ILE A 54 -2.07 -3.99 -3.86
N ILE A 55 -2.11 -4.39 -5.14
CA ILE A 55 -2.21 -3.46 -6.27
C ILE A 55 -3.55 -2.71 -6.25
N ASN A 56 -4.67 -3.43 -6.11
CA ASN A 56 -6.01 -2.81 -6.21
C ASN A 56 -6.37 -1.94 -5.00
N SER A 57 -5.76 -2.19 -3.85
CA SER A 57 -5.94 -1.35 -2.65
C SER A 57 -4.88 -0.26 -2.50
N ASP A 58 -4.02 -0.11 -3.51
CA ASP A 58 -2.91 0.86 -3.55
C ASP A 58 -2.09 0.87 -2.25
N ARG A 59 -1.76 -0.32 -1.73
CA ARG A 59 -1.04 -0.41 -0.46
C ARG A 59 0.36 0.16 -0.61
N PRO A 60 0.81 0.98 0.35
CA PRO A 60 2.00 1.78 0.14
C PRO A 60 3.30 0.99 0.35
N PHE A 61 4.32 1.46 -0.33
CA PHE A 61 5.71 1.14 -0.06
C PHE A 61 6.39 2.36 0.56
N CYS A 62 7.22 2.13 1.56
CA CYS A 62 7.86 3.18 2.34
C CYS A 62 8.65 4.16 1.46
N ASN A 63 8.36 5.45 1.56
CA ASN A 63 9.11 6.56 0.94
C ASN A 63 10.37 6.94 1.74
N GLY A 64 10.60 6.29 2.88
CA GLY A 64 11.87 6.37 3.60
C GLY A 64 12.96 5.51 2.96
N ARG A 65 14.14 5.52 3.59
CA ARG A 65 15.36 4.86 3.11
C ARG A 65 15.20 3.36 2.84
N CYS A 66 14.28 2.67 3.53
CA CYS A 66 14.12 1.24 3.32
C CYS A 66 13.45 0.88 1.99
N GLY A 67 12.56 1.72 1.44
CA GLY A 67 11.85 1.43 0.20
C GLY A 67 10.87 0.25 0.25
N LYS A 68 10.74 -0.44 1.39
CA LYS A 68 10.05 -1.73 1.54
C LYS A 68 8.54 -1.59 1.52
N PHE A 69 7.85 -2.67 1.11
CA PHE A 69 6.41 -2.78 1.26
C PHE A 69 6.02 -2.66 2.74
N ILE A 70 4.97 -1.91 3.02
CA ILE A 70 4.50 -1.67 4.38
C ILE A 70 3.41 -2.69 4.72
N THR A 71 3.70 -3.56 5.69
CA THR A 71 2.77 -4.61 6.16
C THR A 71 2.01 -4.26 7.44
N SER A 72 2.38 -3.16 8.09
CA SER A 72 1.84 -2.72 9.38
C SER A 72 1.28 -1.31 9.30
N THR A 73 0.84 -0.76 10.44
CA THR A 73 0.61 0.69 10.58
C THR A 73 1.80 1.48 10.05
N TYR A 74 1.51 2.62 9.44
CA TYR A 74 2.48 3.56 8.88
C TYR A 74 2.05 4.99 9.14
N PHE A 75 2.98 5.91 8.96
CA PHE A 75 2.72 7.34 9.01
C PHE A 75 2.58 7.87 7.60
N THR A 76 1.58 8.70 7.35
CA THR A 76 1.42 9.38 6.07
C THR A 76 1.35 10.89 6.26
N CYS A 77 1.90 11.61 5.29
CA CYS A 77 1.82 13.07 5.27
C CYS A 77 0.39 13.50 4.97
N VAL A 78 -0.20 14.29 5.87
CA VAL A 78 -1.59 14.77 5.74
C VAL A 78 -1.76 15.60 4.47
N LYS A 79 -0.78 16.44 4.13
CA LYS A 79 -0.82 17.30 2.94
C LYS A 79 -0.78 16.55 1.61
N PHE A 80 -0.14 15.38 1.58
CA PHE A 80 -0.11 14.52 0.39
C PHE A 80 -1.33 13.61 0.33
N PHE A 81 -1.80 13.10 1.47
CA PHE A 81 -3.00 12.28 1.52
C PHE A 81 -4.27 12.99 0.98
N GLU A 82 -4.31 14.32 1.03
CA GLU A 82 -5.42 15.12 0.50
C GLU A 82 -5.31 15.44 -1.00
N ARG A 83 -4.25 14.96 -1.66
CA ARG A 83 -4.07 15.11 -3.12
C ARG A 83 -4.50 13.83 -3.82
N ASP A 84 -5.02 13.98 -5.03
CA ASP A 84 -5.58 12.87 -5.81
C ASP A 84 -4.51 11.97 -6.47
N ASP A 85 -3.24 12.37 -6.48
CA ASP A 85 -2.22 11.77 -7.33
C ASP A 85 -1.18 10.91 -6.59
N CYS A 86 -0.92 11.18 -5.31
CA CYS A 86 0.08 10.43 -4.56
C CYS A 86 0.02 10.62 -3.04
N THR A 87 0.38 9.58 -2.30
CA THR A 87 0.64 9.63 -0.86
C THR A 87 2.14 9.65 -0.56
N PHE A 88 2.50 10.09 0.66
CA PHE A 88 3.87 9.98 1.16
C PHE A 88 3.84 9.20 2.48
N ASP A 89 4.16 7.92 2.39
CA ASP A 89 3.99 6.95 3.46
C ASP A 89 5.35 6.46 3.97
N VAL A 90 5.49 6.42 5.28
CA VAL A 90 6.73 6.03 5.95
C VAL A 90 6.41 4.95 6.98
N CYS A 91 7.12 3.82 6.92
CA CYS A 91 6.98 2.78 7.92
C CYS A 91 7.44 3.29 9.30
N VAL A 92 6.93 2.69 10.37
CA VAL A 92 7.23 3.08 11.77
C VAL A 92 8.73 3.24 12.02
N ARG A 93 9.55 2.31 11.50
CA ARG A 93 11.01 2.35 11.66
C ARG A 93 11.62 3.58 10.99
N CYS A 94 11.33 3.82 9.71
CA CYS A 94 11.90 4.97 9.01
C CYS A 94 11.40 6.28 9.60
N PHE A 95 10.16 6.33 10.10
CA PHE A 95 9.61 7.50 10.76
C PHE A 95 10.35 7.80 12.07
N LYS A 96 10.48 6.81 12.95
CA LYS A 96 11.16 6.93 14.25
C LYS A 96 12.63 7.32 14.11
N ASP A 97 13.32 6.76 13.13
CA ASP A 97 14.75 6.95 12.92
C ASP A 97 15.06 8.17 12.03
N PHE A 98 14.04 8.96 11.67
CA PHE A 98 14.13 10.09 10.72
C PHE A 98 14.82 9.73 9.39
N GLN A 99 14.63 8.49 8.92
CA GLN A 99 15.21 7.97 7.68
C GLN A 99 14.30 8.24 6.48
N TYR A 100 13.87 9.48 6.30
CA TYR A 100 13.06 9.93 5.16
C TYR A 100 13.34 11.41 4.87
N GLN A 101 13.19 11.82 3.61
CA GLN A 101 13.36 13.21 3.21
C GLN A 101 12.02 13.75 2.73
N HIS A 102 11.39 14.60 3.56
CA HIS A 102 10.10 15.19 3.27
C HIS A 102 10.02 16.61 3.86
N ARG A 103 9.29 17.52 3.20
CA ARG A 103 9.23 18.94 3.60
C ARG A 103 8.19 19.24 4.68
N HIS A 104 7.10 18.47 4.72
CA HIS A 104 6.04 18.65 5.70
C HIS A 104 6.38 17.94 7.01
N ALA A 105 5.87 18.46 8.13
CA ALA A 105 6.03 17.85 9.45
C ALA A 105 4.74 17.13 9.91
N GLU A 106 3.63 17.39 9.22
CA GLU A 106 2.29 16.90 9.56
C GLU A 106 2.09 15.47 9.09
N PHE A 107 2.45 14.53 9.95
CA PHE A 107 2.20 13.11 9.77
C PHE A 107 1.17 12.60 10.76
N LEU A 108 0.30 11.71 10.29
CA LEU A 108 -0.59 10.93 11.13
C LEU A 108 -0.38 9.45 10.84
N ASP A 109 -0.61 8.59 11.84
CA ASP A 109 -0.69 7.17 11.55
C ASP A 109 -1.93 6.86 10.70
N SER A 110 -1.84 5.80 9.92
CA SER A 110 -2.87 5.40 8.96
C SER A 110 -4.24 5.17 9.60
N PHE A 111 -4.30 4.70 10.86
CA PHE A 111 -5.57 4.46 11.53
C PHE A 111 -6.24 5.76 11.97
N VAL A 112 -5.49 6.66 12.61
CA VAL A 112 -6.00 7.98 13.03
C VAL A 112 -6.48 8.77 11.82
N LEU A 113 -5.72 8.77 10.73
CA LEU A 113 -6.10 9.49 9.52
C LEU A 113 -7.40 8.96 8.90
N LEU A 114 -7.51 7.64 8.71
CA LEU A 114 -8.72 7.02 8.16
C LEU A 114 -9.93 7.24 9.07
N LYS A 115 -9.75 7.16 10.39
CA LYS A 115 -10.82 7.45 11.37
C LYS A 115 -11.27 8.91 11.30
N SER A 116 -10.34 9.85 11.15
CA SER A 116 -10.65 11.28 10.97
C SER A 116 -11.43 11.53 9.69
N LYS A 117 -11.03 10.93 8.56
CA LYS A 117 -11.77 11.05 7.28
C LYS A 117 -13.15 10.42 7.35
N ARG A 118 -13.29 9.25 7.98
CA ARG A 118 -14.61 8.64 8.22
C ARG A 118 -15.50 9.55 9.06
N THR A 119 -14.97 10.13 10.13
CA THR A 119 -15.73 11.02 11.02
C THR A 119 -16.19 12.27 10.28
N ALA A 120 -15.30 12.91 9.51
CA ALA A 120 -15.62 14.09 8.70
C ALA A 120 -16.66 13.77 7.61
N ALA A 121 -16.56 12.61 6.94
CA ALA A 121 -17.53 12.19 5.94
C ALA A 121 -18.93 12.01 6.56
N LEU A 122 -19.01 11.40 7.75
CA LEU A 122 -20.28 11.21 8.46
C LEU A 122 -20.87 12.54 8.95
N SER A 123 -20.06 13.47 9.47
CA SER A 123 -20.55 14.79 9.87
C SER A 123 -21.07 15.61 8.67
N ASN A 124 -20.38 15.54 7.53
CA ASN A 124 -20.82 16.21 6.30
C ASN A 124 -22.09 15.57 5.71
N SER A 125 -22.23 14.25 5.84
CA SER A 125 -23.44 13.53 5.41
C SER A 125 -24.66 13.95 6.22
N VAL A 126 -24.50 14.14 7.53
CA VAL A 126 -25.55 14.62 8.43
C VAL A 126 -25.95 16.07 8.08
N LEU A 127 -24.98 16.96 7.85
CA LEU A 127 -25.26 18.34 7.42
C LEU A 127 -26.00 18.39 6.08
N ASN A 128 -25.60 17.58 5.10
CA ASN A 128 -26.30 17.49 3.81
C ASN A 128 -27.73 16.97 3.97
N PHE A 129 -27.97 15.95 4.81
CA PHE A 129 -29.31 15.44 5.08
C PHE A 129 -30.27 16.51 5.64
N PHE A 130 -29.78 17.38 6.54
CA PHE A 130 -30.58 18.48 7.09
C PHE A 130 -30.87 19.59 6.07
N LEU A 131 -29.94 19.89 5.17
CA LEU A 131 -30.16 20.88 4.10
C LEU A 131 -31.21 20.42 3.08
N PHE A 132 -31.28 19.11 2.77
CA PHE A 132 -32.27 18.56 1.85
C PHE A 132 -33.70 18.47 2.42
N HIS A 133 -33.88 18.51 3.75
CA HIS A 133 -35.21 18.50 4.39
C HIS A 133 -35.71 19.91 4.77
N SER A 134 -34.97 20.95 4.43
CA SER A 134 -35.32 22.35 4.69
C SER A 134 -35.67 23.13 3.41
N LEU A 135 -35.78 22.43 2.27
CA LEU A 135 -36.27 22.91 0.98
C LEU A 135 -37.57 22.18 0.63
#